data_AF-A0A0K8UDN4-F1
#
_entry.id   AF-A0A0K8UDN4-F1
#
_cell.length_a   1.000
_cell.length_b   1.000
_cell.length_c   1.000
_cell.angle_alpha   90.00
_cell.angle_beta   90.00
_cell.angle_gamma   90.00
#
_symmetry.space_group_name_H-M   'P 1'
#
loop_
_entity.id
_entity.type
_entity.pdbx_description
1 polymer ?
#
loop_
_entity_poly.entity_id
_entity_poly.type
_entity_poly.pdbx_seq_one_letter_code
_entity_poly.pdbx_strand_id
1 'polypeptide(L)'
;VNKALDFNASKGVHLVSIGAEEIVDGNLKMTLGMIWTIILRFAIQDISVEEMTAKEGLLLWCQRKTAPYKNVNVQNFHLSFKDGLAFCALIHRHRPDLIDYSKLSKDNPLENLNTAFDVAEKYLDIPRMLDPDDLQNTALPDERAV
;
A
#
# COMPACT_ATOMS: atom_id res chain seq x y z
N VAL A 1 2.62 26.45 -7.04
CA VAL A 1 1.72 25.63 -6.21
C VAL A 1 0.25 25.81 -6.60
N ASN A 2 -0.32 27.03 -6.62
CA ASN A 2 -1.74 27.25 -6.96
C ASN A 2 -2.22 26.52 -8.23
N LYS A 3 -1.51 26.63 -9.35
CA LYS A 3 -1.86 25.90 -10.60
C LYS A 3 -2.00 24.38 -10.41
N ALA A 4 -1.17 23.78 -9.56
CA ALA A 4 -1.25 22.34 -9.28
C ALA A 4 -2.46 22.02 -8.39
N LEU A 5 -2.78 22.87 -7.41
CA LEU A 5 -3.98 22.71 -6.58
C LEU A 5 -5.26 22.86 -7.41
N ASP A 6 -5.31 23.84 -8.32
CA ASP A 6 -6.44 24.03 -9.24
C ASP A 6 -6.64 22.80 -10.14
N PHE A 7 -5.54 22.25 -10.66
CA PHE A 7 -5.59 21.01 -11.44
C PHE A 7 -6.11 19.83 -10.59
N ASN A 8 -5.58 19.65 -9.39
CA ASN A 8 -6.02 18.58 -8.48
C ASN A 8 -7.51 18.70 -8.15
N ALA A 9 -8.00 19.92 -7.85
CA ALA A 9 -9.41 20.18 -7.62
C ALA A 9 -10.27 19.84 -8.85
N SER A 10 -9.80 20.19 -10.06
CA SER A 10 -10.50 19.85 -11.32
C SER A 10 -10.59 18.33 -11.58
N LYS A 11 -9.75 17.53 -10.93
CA LYS A 11 -9.74 16.06 -11.01
C LYS A 11 -10.49 15.38 -9.85
N GLY A 12 -11.14 16.16 -8.98
CA GLY A 12 -11.89 15.65 -7.84
C GLY A 12 -11.02 15.32 -6.62
N VAL A 13 -9.79 15.85 -6.54
CA VAL A 13 -8.98 15.78 -5.31
C VAL A 13 -9.49 16.85 -4.34
N HIS A 14 -10.16 16.43 -3.27
CA HIS A 14 -10.73 17.34 -2.27
C HIS A 14 -9.72 17.65 -1.15
N LEU A 15 -8.96 18.71 -1.33
CA LEU A 15 -7.95 19.18 -0.38
C LEU A 15 -8.60 20.02 0.73
N VAL A 16 -9.14 19.35 1.76
CA VAL A 16 -9.71 20.04 2.93
C VAL A 16 -8.58 20.55 3.82
N SER A 17 -8.60 21.85 4.13
CA SER A 17 -7.64 22.51 5.03
C SER A 17 -6.18 22.56 4.54
N ILE A 18 -5.92 22.38 3.24
CA ILE A 18 -4.57 22.49 2.65
C ILE A 18 -4.54 23.69 1.70
N GLY A 19 -3.96 24.80 2.16
CA GLY A 19 -3.71 25.99 1.36
C GLY A 19 -2.39 25.92 0.61
N ALA A 20 -2.23 26.73 -0.44
CA ALA A 20 -0.96 26.82 -1.17
C ALA A 20 0.20 27.35 -0.32
N GLU A 21 -0.10 28.25 0.62
CA GLU A 21 0.86 28.83 1.56
C GLU A 21 1.50 27.75 2.43
N GLU A 22 0.70 26.85 3.02
CA GLU A 22 1.20 25.71 3.82
C GLU A 22 2.22 24.84 3.07
N ILE A 23 2.03 24.67 1.76
CA ILE A 23 2.94 23.88 0.93
C ILE A 23 4.21 24.66 0.59
N VAL A 24 4.09 25.96 0.29
CA VAL A 24 5.23 26.83 -0.01
C VAL A 24 6.12 27.02 1.21
N ASP A 25 5.52 27.15 2.39
CA ASP A 25 6.22 27.35 3.65
C ASP A 25 6.80 26.05 4.24
N GLY A 26 6.60 24.92 3.55
CA GLY A 26 7.19 23.65 3.93
C GLY A 26 6.51 22.97 5.13
N ASN A 27 5.22 23.20 5.33
CA ASN A 27 4.46 22.45 6.35
C ASN A 27 4.39 20.97 5.95
N LEU A 28 5.26 20.17 6.57
CA LEU A 28 5.41 18.75 6.27
C LEU A 28 4.10 17.98 6.42
N LYS A 29 3.33 18.26 7.47
CA LYS A 29 2.07 17.57 7.75
C LYS A 29 1.05 17.82 6.64
N MET A 30 0.92 19.08 6.21
CA MET A 30 0.01 19.44 5.11
C MET A 30 0.50 18.90 3.77
N THR A 31 1.81 18.88 3.54
CA THR A 31 2.43 18.33 2.34
C THR A 31 2.17 16.83 2.21
N LEU A 32 2.40 16.05 3.28
CA LEU A 32 2.09 14.63 3.32
C LEU A 32 0.59 14.37 3.18
N GLY A 33 -0.25 15.20 3.82
CA GLY A 33 -1.70 15.16 3.66
C GLY A 33 -2.14 15.34 2.21
N MET A 34 -1.56 16.32 1.50
CA MET A 34 -1.85 16.59 0.09
C MET A 34 -1.47 15.41 -0.80
N ILE A 35 -0.25 14.88 -0.62
CA ILE A 35 0.24 13.73 -1.38
C ILE A 35 -0.67 12.51 -1.17
N TRP A 36 -1.06 12.25 0.08
CA TRP A 36 -2.00 11.17 0.39
C TRP A 36 -3.36 11.34 -0.31
N THR A 37 -3.95 12.53 -0.30
CA THR A 37 -5.24 12.77 -0.98
C THR A 37 -5.13 12.54 -2.49
N ILE A 38 -3.99 12.86 -3.09
CA ILE A 38 -3.72 12.59 -4.51
C ILE A 38 -3.64 11.06 -4.74
N ILE A 39 -2.85 10.33 -3.93
CA ILE A 39 -2.75 8.86 -4.03
C ILE A 39 -4.13 8.22 -3.88
N LEU A 40 -4.89 8.62 -2.86
CA LEU A 40 -6.24 8.12 -2.62
C LEU A 40 -7.11 8.32 -3.86
N ARG A 41 -7.14 9.53 -4.44
CA ARG A 41 -8.00 9.84 -5.58
C ARG A 41 -7.64 9.07 -6.84
N PHE A 42 -6.36 8.93 -7.16
CA PHE A 42 -5.91 8.40 -8.45
C PHE A 42 -5.57 6.91 -8.44
N ALA A 43 -5.17 6.34 -7.32
CA ALA A 43 -4.75 4.94 -7.24
C ALA A 43 -5.79 4.04 -6.55
N ILE A 44 -6.56 4.57 -5.59
CA ILE A 44 -7.42 3.74 -4.73
C ILE A 44 -8.90 3.98 -5.01
N GLN A 45 -9.35 5.23 -5.17
CA GLN A 45 -10.78 5.59 -5.13
C GLN A 45 -11.64 4.88 -6.18
N ASP A 46 -11.07 4.63 -7.37
CA ASP A 46 -11.80 4.01 -8.48
C ASP A 46 -11.79 2.46 -8.43
N ILE A 47 -11.15 1.86 -7.41
CA ILE A 47 -11.19 0.40 -7.19
C ILE A 47 -12.60 -0.02 -6.80
N SER A 48 -13.13 -1.06 -7.44
CA SER A 48 -14.40 -1.69 -7.07
C SER A 48 -14.33 -3.20 -7.20
N VAL A 49 -14.73 -3.91 -6.13
CA VAL A 49 -14.74 -5.38 -6.05
C VAL A 49 -15.99 -5.80 -5.27
N GLU A 50 -16.83 -6.63 -5.90
CA GLU A 50 -18.04 -7.21 -5.27
C GLU A 50 -18.84 -6.17 -4.46
N GLU A 51 -19.28 -5.09 -5.13
CA GLU A 51 -20.02 -3.94 -4.57
C GLU A 51 -19.25 -3.05 -3.59
N MET A 52 -18.10 -3.49 -3.05
CA MET A 52 -17.23 -2.65 -2.24
C MET A 52 -16.37 -1.74 -3.11
N THR A 53 -16.07 -0.53 -2.61
CA THR A 53 -15.34 0.50 -3.35
C THR A 53 -14.11 0.98 -2.61
N ALA A 54 -13.21 1.64 -3.34
CA ALA A 54 -12.00 2.25 -2.83
C ALA A 54 -11.18 1.31 -1.93
N LYS A 55 -10.93 1.75 -0.69
CA LYS A 55 -10.16 1.01 0.31
C LYS A 55 -10.81 -0.32 0.69
N GLU A 56 -12.13 -0.36 0.85
CA GLU A 56 -12.84 -1.58 1.22
C GLU A 56 -12.81 -2.60 0.08
N GLY A 57 -12.98 -2.14 -1.15
CA GLY A 57 -12.82 -2.95 -2.35
C GLY A 57 -11.41 -3.54 -2.47
N LEU A 58 -10.37 -2.73 -2.21
CA LEU A 58 -8.98 -3.19 -2.20
C LEU A 58 -8.72 -4.22 -1.09
N LEU A 59 -9.26 -3.99 0.12
CA LEU A 59 -9.11 -4.93 1.23
C LEU A 59 -9.78 -6.28 0.91
N LEU A 60 -11.00 -6.24 0.36
CA LEU A 60 -11.72 -7.41 -0.08
C LEU A 60 -10.96 -8.15 -1.18
N TRP A 61 -10.38 -7.42 -2.14
CA TRP A 61 -9.52 -8.01 -3.16
C TRP A 61 -8.35 -8.77 -2.54
N CYS A 62 -7.62 -8.15 -1.60
CA CYS A 62 -6.51 -8.80 -0.91
C CYS A 62 -6.98 -10.10 -0.24
N GLN A 63 -8.08 -10.04 0.52
CA GLN A 63 -8.67 -11.19 1.19
C GLN A 63 -9.04 -12.32 0.22
N ARG A 64 -9.71 -12.00 -0.89
CA ARG A 64 -10.10 -12.99 -1.92
C ARG A 64 -8.89 -13.64 -2.56
N LYS A 65 -7.84 -12.87 -2.83
CA LYS A 65 -6.60 -13.37 -3.46
C LYS A 65 -5.76 -14.21 -2.51
N THR A 66 -5.76 -13.88 -1.21
CA THR A 66 -4.99 -14.62 -0.21
C THR A 66 -5.78 -15.73 0.50
N ALA A 67 -7.09 -15.88 0.26
CA ALA A 67 -7.92 -16.91 0.88
C ALA A 67 -7.38 -18.36 0.81
N PRO A 68 -6.70 -18.79 -0.27
CA PRO A 68 -6.10 -20.13 -0.33
C PRO A 68 -4.86 -20.33 0.56
N TYR A 69 -4.26 -19.25 1.07
CA TYR A 69 -3.00 -19.29 1.83
C TYR A 69 -3.31 -19.36 3.33
N LYS A 70 -3.26 -20.57 3.88
CA LYS A 70 -3.66 -20.85 5.29
C LYS A 70 -2.92 -20.03 6.34
N ASN A 71 -1.69 -19.61 6.05
CA ASN A 71 -0.88 -18.81 6.95
C ASN A 71 -1.13 -17.29 6.80
N VAL A 72 -1.99 -16.85 5.89
CA VAL A 72 -2.28 -15.42 5.66
C VAL A 72 -3.72 -15.10 6.06
N ASN A 73 -3.88 -14.02 6.82
CA ASN A 73 -5.19 -13.49 7.17
C ASN A 73 -5.19 -11.96 7.07
N VAL A 74 -5.66 -11.44 5.94
CA VAL A 74 -5.69 -10.00 5.68
C VAL A 74 -6.97 -9.39 6.27
N GLN A 75 -6.81 -8.49 7.24
CA GLN A 75 -7.91 -7.83 7.95
C GLN A 75 -7.79 -6.31 7.93
N ASN A 76 -6.62 -5.79 7.58
CA ASN A 76 -6.30 -4.36 7.57
C ASN A 76 -5.05 -4.11 6.72
N PHE A 77 -4.74 -2.84 6.44
CA PHE A 77 -3.48 -2.41 5.80
C PHE A 77 -2.45 -2.00 6.86
N HIS A 78 -2.29 -2.75 7.96
CA HIS A 78 -1.21 -2.50 8.91
C HIS A 78 -0.58 -3.81 9.41
N LEU A 79 -1.18 -4.44 10.41
CA LEU A 79 -0.63 -5.62 11.08
C LEU A 79 -0.71 -6.87 10.21
N SER A 80 -1.71 -6.96 9.33
CA SER A 80 -1.87 -8.10 8.42
C SER A 80 -0.77 -8.23 7.37
N PHE A 81 0.00 -7.17 7.12
CA PHE A 81 1.09 -7.16 6.14
C PHE A 81 2.48 -7.19 6.79
N LYS A 82 2.54 -7.06 8.14
CA LYS A 82 3.76 -6.90 8.91
C LYS A 82 4.71 -8.09 8.83
N ASP A 83 4.19 -9.30 8.64
CA ASP A 83 5.01 -10.52 8.51
C ASP A 83 5.51 -10.80 7.08
N GLY A 84 5.15 -9.94 6.12
CA GLY A 84 5.54 -10.05 4.70
C GLY A 84 4.83 -11.15 3.90
N LEU A 85 4.10 -12.06 4.55
CA LEU A 85 3.47 -13.19 3.86
C LEU A 85 2.30 -12.76 2.98
N ALA A 86 1.55 -11.73 3.39
CA ALA A 86 0.48 -11.18 2.56
C ALA A 86 1.01 -10.66 1.22
N PHE A 87 2.12 -9.91 1.22
CA PHE A 87 2.75 -9.43 -0.01
C PHE A 87 3.23 -10.59 -0.89
N CYS A 88 3.94 -11.55 -0.29
CA CYS A 88 4.42 -12.73 -1.02
C CYS A 88 3.26 -13.55 -1.62
N ALA A 89 2.16 -13.72 -0.88
CA ALA A 89 1.00 -14.47 -1.30
C ALA A 89 0.28 -13.79 -2.48
N LEU A 90 0.17 -12.46 -2.45
CA LEU A 90 -0.42 -11.68 -3.55
C LEU A 90 0.42 -11.79 -4.82
N ILE A 91 1.74 -11.71 -4.73
CA ILE A 91 2.65 -11.90 -5.87
C ILE A 91 2.52 -13.35 -6.39
N HIS A 92 2.70 -14.35 -5.53
CA HIS A 92 2.61 -15.77 -5.92
C HIS A 92 1.24 -16.13 -6.51
N ARG A 93 0.15 -15.49 -6.05
CA ARG A 93 -1.21 -15.76 -6.57
C ARG A 93 -1.35 -15.38 -8.04
N HIS A 94 -0.62 -14.36 -8.50
CA HIS A 94 -0.69 -13.85 -9.87
C HIS A 94 0.51 -14.26 -10.73
N ARG A 95 1.67 -14.46 -10.10
CA ARG A 95 2.95 -14.82 -10.71
C ARG A 95 3.65 -15.88 -9.86
N PRO A 96 3.15 -17.12 -9.86
CA PRO A 96 3.70 -18.20 -9.05
C PRO A 96 5.15 -18.56 -9.44
N ASP A 97 5.57 -18.18 -10.64
CA ASP A 97 6.92 -18.35 -11.15
C ASP A 97 7.97 -17.48 -10.44
N LEU A 98 7.55 -16.41 -9.76
CA LEU A 98 8.47 -15.43 -9.18
C LEU A 98 8.82 -15.68 -7.70
N ILE A 99 8.00 -16.44 -6.97
CA ILE A 99 8.19 -16.69 -5.53
C ILE A 99 7.93 -18.16 -5.23
N ASP A 100 8.89 -18.85 -4.62
CA ASP A 100 8.66 -20.17 -4.04
C ASP A 100 8.03 -20.02 -2.65
N TYR A 101 6.69 -19.85 -2.62
CA TYR A 101 5.95 -19.55 -1.39
C TYR A 101 6.09 -20.66 -0.32
N SER A 102 6.41 -21.89 -0.74
CA SER A 102 6.53 -23.05 0.16
C SER A 102 7.67 -22.91 1.18
N LYS A 103 8.65 -22.06 0.88
CA LYS A 103 9.83 -21.81 1.72
C LYS A 103 9.65 -20.68 2.74
N LEU A 104 8.56 -19.91 2.63
CA LEU A 104 8.33 -18.74 3.47
C LEU A 104 7.72 -19.14 4.82
N SER A 105 8.16 -18.50 5.90
CA SER A 105 7.65 -18.72 7.26
C SER A 105 7.35 -17.40 7.97
N LYS A 106 6.39 -17.42 8.88
CA LYS A 106 6.08 -16.28 9.78
C LYS A 106 7.24 -15.92 10.69
N ASP A 107 8.15 -16.85 10.94
CA ASP A 107 9.28 -16.66 11.82
C ASP A 107 10.37 -15.77 11.19
N ASN A 108 10.31 -15.56 9.86
CA ASN A 108 11.29 -14.77 9.10
C ASN A 108 10.64 -13.57 8.39
N PRO A 109 9.98 -12.64 9.13
CA PRO A 109 9.21 -11.56 8.51
C PRO A 109 10.07 -10.62 7.67
N LEU A 110 11.30 -10.32 8.11
CA LEU A 110 12.23 -9.46 7.38
C LEU A 110 12.63 -10.06 6.03
N GLU A 111 12.89 -11.37 6.00
CA GLU A 111 13.21 -12.11 4.77
C GLU A 111 12.00 -12.12 3.81
N ASN A 112 10.80 -12.34 4.33
CA ASN A 112 9.57 -12.31 3.52
C ASN A 112 9.33 -10.93 2.89
N LEU A 113 9.48 -9.87 3.67
CA LEU A 113 9.32 -8.49 3.19
C LEU A 113 10.34 -8.15 2.12
N ASN A 114 11.62 -8.46 2.37
CA ASN A 114 12.68 -8.27 1.37
C ASN A 114 12.39 -9.04 0.09
N THR A 115 12.02 -10.32 0.20
CA THR A 115 11.69 -11.16 -0.96
C THR A 115 10.57 -10.56 -1.79
N ALA A 116 9.48 -10.12 -1.15
CA ALA A 116 8.35 -9.51 -1.85
C ALA A 116 8.76 -8.23 -2.58
N PHE A 117 9.48 -7.33 -1.91
CA PHE A 117 9.84 -6.03 -2.46
C PHE A 117 10.89 -6.13 -3.57
N ASP A 118 11.90 -6.99 -3.41
CA ASP A 118 12.93 -7.22 -4.42
C ASP A 118 12.33 -7.85 -5.69
N VAL A 119 11.40 -8.80 -5.53
CA VAL A 119 10.69 -9.41 -6.67
C VAL A 119 9.80 -8.40 -7.38
N ALA A 120 9.07 -7.58 -6.62
CA ALA A 120 8.19 -6.56 -7.16
C ALA A 120 8.98 -5.51 -7.96
N GLU A 121 10.10 -5.04 -7.43
CA GLU A 121 10.97 -4.07 -8.10
C GLU A 121 11.61 -4.66 -9.35
N LYS A 122 12.22 -5.84 -9.25
CA LYS A 122 12.98 -6.43 -10.35
C LYS A 122 12.13 -6.93 -11.51
N TYR A 123 10.94 -7.47 -11.23
CA TYR A 123 10.15 -8.21 -12.23
C TYR A 123 8.77 -7.62 -12.51
N LEU A 124 8.25 -6.74 -11.65
CA LEU A 124 6.91 -6.16 -11.80
C LEU A 124 6.94 -4.63 -12.00
N ASP A 125 8.12 -4.02 -12.01
CA ASP A 125 8.31 -2.56 -12.16
C ASP A 125 7.58 -1.76 -11.06
N ILE A 126 7.52 -2.34 -9.85
CA ILE A 126 6.94 -1.69 -8.67
C ILE A 126 8.10 -1.26 -7.76
N PRO A 127 8.38 0.05 -7.63
CA PRO A 127 9.51 0.52 -6.85
C PRO A 127 9.36 0.16 -5.37
N ARG A 128 10.49 0.02 -4.67
CA ARG A 128 10.49 -0.18 -3.24
C ARG A 128 10.09 1.10 -2.50
N MET A 129 8.88 1.11 -1.96
CA MET A 129 8.31 2.27 -1.22
C MET A 129 8.33 2.08 0.29
N LEU A 130 8.52 0.84 0.76
CA LEU A 130 8.50 0.46 2.17
C LEU A 130 9.85 -0.08 2.60
N ASP A 131 10.28 0.35 3.79
CA ASP A 131 11.44 -0.22 4.46
C ASP A 131 11.00 -1.44 5.31
N PRO A 132 11.57 -2.64 5.05
CA PRO A 132 11.23 -3.84 5.82
C PRO A 132 11.50 -3.73 7.33
N ASP A 133 12.59 -3.08 7.72
CA ASP A 133 12.98 -2.91 9.12
C ASP A 133 12.01 -1.97 9.83
N ASP A 134 11.60 -0.87 9.19
CA ASP A 134 10.60 0.03 9.76
C ASP A 134 9.25 -0.66 9.95
N LEU A 135 8.81 -1.46 8.97
CA LEU A 135 7.54 -2.18 9.05
C LEU A 135 7.55 -3.23 10.18
N GLN A 136 8.67 -3.95 10.34
CA GLN A 136 8.81 -4.97 11.38
C GLN A 136 8.94 -4.37 12.79
N ASN A 137 9.73 -3.31 12.94
CA ASN A 137 10.05 -2.73 14.24
C ASN A 137 8.95 -1.79 14.76
N THR A 138 8.12 -1.24 13.87
CA THR A 138 6.98 -0.39 14.27
C THR A 138 5.86 -1.24 14.86
N ALA A 139 5.42 -0.92 16.09
CA ALA A 139 4.36 -1.67 16.77
C ALA A 139 3.06 -1.72 15.95
N LEU A 140 2.68 -0.60 15.35
CA LEU A 140 1.54 -0.46 14.45
C LEU A 140 1.98 0.30 13.19
N PRO A 141 2.23 -0.41 12.07
CA PRO A 141 2.57 0.22 10.80
C PRO A 141 1.50 1.23 10.36
N ASP A 142 1.93 2.31 9.71
CA ASP A 142 1.02 3.33 9.19
C ASP A 142 0.19 2.78 8.02
N GLU A 143 -1.13 2.89 8.13
CA GLU A 143 -2.07 2.31 7.17
C GLU A 143 -2.05 3.00 5.80
N ARG A 144 -1.57 4.25 5.71
CA ARG A 144 -1.49 4.97 4.44
C ARG A 144 -0.21 4.64 3.69
N ALA A 145 0.81 4.15 4.40
CA ALA A 145 2.05 3.71 3.81
C ALA A 145 1.93 2.31 3.17
N VAL A 146 1.22 1.39 3.83
CA VAL A 146 0.98 0.00 3.38
C VAL A 146 -0.09 -0.06 2.29
#